data_AF-A0A7Z9HWN6-F1
#
_entry.id   AF-A0A7Z9HWN6-F1
#
_cell.length_a   1.000
_cell.length_b   1.000
_cell.length_c   1.000
_cell.angle_alpha   90.00
_cell.angle_beta   90.00
_cell.angle_gamma   90.00
#
_symmetry.space_group_name_H-M   'P 1'
#
loop_
_entity.id
_entity.type
_entity.pdbx_description
1 polymer ?
#
loop_
_entity_poly.entity_id
_entity_poly.type
_entity_poly.pdbx_seq_one_letter_code
_entity_poly.pdbx_strand_id
1 'polypeptide(L)'
;MSQAGLWIQCFAKWRARVLAVASTFDKHPLSGSNGWTKVTISLTPPEGTDFVVVRCVITGQGKAWFDSLSLAADAPKPVELDAIEVLDPEAFSDKPIAPQNTTATSETDDILTVSKQMQDTIRQLENSNQELLNRITEIQTD
;
A
#
# COMPACT_ATOMS: atom_id res chain seq x y z
N MET A 1 4.38 3.31 -28.91
CA MET A 1 4.89 1.91 -28.87
C MET A 1 3.75 1.02 -28.42
N SER A 2 3.59 -0.17 -29.02
CA SER A 2 2.53 -1.09 -28.61
C SER A 2 3.02 -2.05 -27.53
N GLN A 3 2.25 -2.24 -26.46
CA GLN A 3 2.60 -3.11 -25.34
C GLN A 3 1.43 -4.00 -24.96
N ALA A 4 1.71 -5.22 -24.51
CA ALA A 4 0.73 -6.15 -23.97
C ALA A 4 1.02 -6.42 -22.50
N GLY A 5 -0.03 -6.58 -21.69
CA GLY A 5 0.13 -6.79 -20.26
C GLY A 5 -1.17 -7.12 -19.54
N LEU A 6 -1.03 -7.40 -18.25
CA LEU A 6 -2.13 -7.57 -17.32
C LEU A 6 -2.38 -6.26 -16.57
N TRP A 7 -3.64 -5.96 -16.35
CA TRP A 7 -4.09 -4.82 -15.55
C TRP A 7 -5.08 -5.30 -14.50
N ILE A 8 -4.80 -4.99 -13.23
CA ILE A 8 -5.66 -5.31 -12.09
C ILE A 8 -6.16 -4.03 -11.46
N GLN A 9 -7.46 -3.97 -11.19
CA GLN A 9 -8.10 -2.83 -10.53
C GLN A 9 -8.99 -3.33 -9.38
N CYS A 10 -8.83 -2.73 -8.21
CA CYS A 10 -9.70 -2.94 -7.04
C CYS A 10 -10.81 -1.89 -7.03
N PHE A 11 -12.05 -2.30 -6.83
CA PHE A 11 -13.21 -1.40 -6.82
C PHE A 11 -13.97 -1.42 -5.50
N ALA A 12 -14.47 -0.25 -5.10
CA ALA A 12 -15.51 -0.10 -4.10
C ALA A 12 -16.89 0.02 -4.79
N LYS A 13 -17.80 -0.91 -4.51
CA LYS A 13 -19.16 -1.02 -5.04
C LYS A 13 -20.01 0.20 -4.69
N TRP A 14 -19.89 0.70 -3.46
CA TRP A 14 -20.70 1.84 -2.97
C TRP A 14 -20.42 3.17 -3.68
N ARG A 15 -19.24 3.34 -4.30
CA ARG A 15 -18.85 4.60 -4.99
C ARG A 15 -18.40 4.41 -6.43
N ALA A 16 -18.50 3.19 -6.98
CA ALA A 16 -17.91 2.80 -8.27
C ALA A 16 -16.47 3.33 -8.44
N ARG A 17 -15.71 3.35 -7.35
CA ARG A 17 -14.40 4.02 -7.28
C ARG A 17 -13.29 2.97 -7.36
N VAL A 18 -12.28 3.24 -8.17
CA VAL A 18 -11.02 2.47 -8.18
C VAL A 18 -10.23 2.82 -6.92
N LEU A 19 -9.91 1.81 -6.10
CA LEU A 19 -9.13 1.96 -4.87
C LEU A 19 -7.64 1.70 -5.10
N ALA A 20 -7.32 0.73 -5.95
CA ALA A 20 -5.95 0.39 -6.28
C ALA A 20 -5.85 -0.14 -7.70
N VAL A 21 -4.65 0.01 -8.26
CA VAL A 21 -4.32 -0.39 -9.61
C VAL A 21 -2.93 -1.01 -9.59
N ALA A 22 -2.77 -2.12 -10.30
CA ALA A 22 -1.46 -2.70 -10.56
C ALA A 22 -1.41 -3.17 -12.01
N SER A 23 -0.29 -2.95 -12.69
CA SER A 23 -0.09 -3.45 -14.06
C SER A 23 1.26 -4.14 -14.24
N THR A 24 1.34 -5.05 -15.22
CA THR A 24 2.62 -5.58 -15.66
C THR A 24 3.36 -4.61 -16.58
N PHE A 25 2.73 -3.53 -17.08
CA PHE A 25 3.40 -2.55 -17.93
C PHE A 25 4.55 -1.84 -17.21
N ASP A 26 4.41 -1.63 -15.89
CA ASP A 26 5.41 -0.93 -15.09
C ASP A 26 6.61 -1.81 -14.74
N LYS A 27 6.37 -3.09 -14.45
CA LYS A 27 7.40 -4.03 -13.98
C LYS A 27 7.99 -4.90 -15.10
N HIS A 28 7.17 -5.29 -16.07
CA HIS A 28 7.50 -6.24 -17.13
C HIS A 28 6.79 -5.86 -18.45
N PRO A 29 7.14 -4.71 -19.06
CA PRO A 29 6.53 -4.29 -20.31
C PRO A 29 6.89 -5.27 -21.45
N LEU A 30 5.89 -5.96 -22.00
CA LEU A 30 6.05 -6.79 -23.19
C LEU A 30 5.70 -5.98 -24.43
N SER A 31 6.69 -5.73 -25.29
CA SER A 31 6.54 -5.00 -26.55
C SER A 31 7.19 -5.73 -27.71
N GLY A 32 6.74 -5.45 -28.94
CA GLY A 32 7.21 -6.14 -30.15
C GLY A 32 6.65 -7.55 -30.30
N SER A 33 7.31 -8.38 -31.10
CA SER A 33 6.92 -9.77 -31.36
C SER A 33 7.78 -10.71 -30.50
N ASN A 34 7.17 -11.28 -29.48
CA ASN A 34 7.82 -12.23 -28.58
C ASN A 34 7.09 -13.57 -28.62
N GLY A 35 7.78 -14.65 -28.20
CA GLY A 35 7.11 -15.91 -27.90
C GLY A 35 6.26 -15.83 -26.62
N TRP A 36 5.78 -16.99 -26.16
CA TRP A 36 5.04 -17.07 -24.89
C TRP A 36 5.94 -16.67 -23.72
N THR A 37 5.56 -15.59 -23.03
CA THR A 37 6.26 -15.11 -21.85
C THR A 37 5.31 -15.09 -20.67
N LYS A 38 5.67 -15.79 -19.59
CA LYS A 38 4.91 -15.76 -18.34
C LYS A 38 5.11 -14.42 -17.65
N VAL A 39 4.01 -13.77 -17.29
CA VAL A 39 4.02 -12.55 -16.47
C VAL A 39 3.23 -12.77 -15.19
N THR A 40 3.60 -12.08 -14.13
CA THR A 40 2.94 -12.18 -12.83
C THR A 40 2.88 -10.81 -12.18
N ILE A 41 1.79 -10.56 -11.47
CA ILE A 41 1.56 -9.34 -10.73
C ILE A 41 0.85 -9.69 -9.42
N SER A 42 1.28 -9.02 -8.36
CA SER A 42 0.70 -9.15 -7.02
C SER A 42 0.24 -7.78 -6.55
N LEU A 43 -0.92 -7.75 -5.91
CA LEU A 43 -1.51 -6.56 -5.32
C LEU A 43 -2.22 -6.99 -4.03
N THR A 44 -1.96 -6.28 -2.94
CA THR A 44 -2.76 -6.40 -1.71
C THR A 44 -3.99 -5.52 -1.88
N PRO A 45 -5.22 -6.07 -1.89
CA PRO A 45 -6.43 -5.27 -2.00
C PRO A 45 -6.55 -4.31 -0.79
N PRO A 46 -6.71 -3.00 -1.00
CA PRO A 46 -6.96 -2.07 0.09
C PRO A 46 -8.28 -2.38 0.81
N GLU A 47 -8.40 -1.92 2.05
CA GLU A 47 -9.65 -1.98 2.81
C GLU A 47 -10.80 -1.32 2.02
N GLY A 48 -11.99 -1.94 2.08
CA GLY A 48 -13.15 -1.50 1.31
C GLY A 48 -13.16 -1.94 -0.16
N THR A 49 -12.25 -2.83 -0.58
CA THR A 49 -12.34 -3.48 -1.89
C THR A 49 -13.47 -4.50 -1.89
N ASP A 50 -14.47 -4.28 -2.75
CA ASP A 50 -15.59 -5.22 -2.94
C ASP A 50 -15.28 -6.27 -4.00
N PHE A 51 -14.57 -5.89 -5.06
CA PHE A 51 -14.20 -6.80 -6.13
C PHE A 51 -12.94 -6.34 -6.87
N VAL A 52 -12.31 -7.29 -7.56
CA VAL A 52 -11.16 -7.05 -8.43
C VAL A 52 -11.53 -7.34 -9.87
N VAL A 53 -11.01 -6.52 -10.79
CA VAL A 53 -11.14 -6.73 -12.23
C VAL A 53 -9.75 -6.98 -12.79
N VAL A 54 -9.57 -8.14 -13.41
CA VAL A 54 -8.35 -8.51 -14.14
C VAL A 54 -8.62 -8.34 -15.63
N ARG A 55 -7.74 -7.61 -16.32
CA ARG A 55 -7.83 -7.35 -17.76
C ARG A 55 -6.54 -7.75 -18.45
N CYS A 56 -6.68 -8.43 -19.58
CA CYS A 56 -5.62 -8.56 -20.57
C CYS A 56 -5.73 -7.38 -21.53
N VAL A 57 -4.69 -6.56 -21.59
CA VAL A 57 -4.74 -5.28 -22.31
C VAL A 57 -3.59 -5.21 -23.29
N ILE A 58 -3.89 -4.70 -24.49
CA ILE A 58 -2.90 -4.20 -25.42
C ILE A 58 -3.05 -2.68 -25.51
N THR A 59 -1.96 -1.95 -25.31
CA THR A 59 -1.87 -0.51 -25.56
C THR A 59 -1.27 -0.32 -26.94
N GLY A 60 -1.86 0.57 -27.75
CA GLY A 60 -1.45 0.76 -29.14
C GLY A 60 -2.05 -0.25 -30.13
N GLN A 61 -1.54 -0.27 -31.35
CA GLN A 61 -2.05 -1.12 -32.43
C GLN A 61 -1.30 -2.46 -32.46
N GLY A 62 -2.01 -3.56 -32.71
CA GLY A 62 -1.41 -4.88 -32.85
C GLY A 62 -2.33 -6.00 -32.40
N LYS A 63 -1.74 -7.18 -32.19
CA LYS A 63 -2.41 -8.36 -31.66
C LYS A 63 -1.54 -8.98 -30.57
N ALA A 64 -2.17 -9.46 -29.52
CA ALA A 64 -1.53 -10.22 -28.45
C ALA A 64 -2.45 -11.38 -28.07
N TRP A 65 -1.84 -12.51 -27.71
CA TRP A 65 -2.55 -13.69 -27.24
C TRP A 65 -2.21 -13.88 -25.76
N PHE A 66 -3.22 -14.29 -25.00
CA PHE A 66 -3.11 -14.54 -23.57
C PHE A 66 -3.66 -15.94 -23.31
N ASP A 67 -2.97 -16.71 -22.49
CA ASP A 67 -3.38 -18.06 -22.12
C ASP A 67 -2.94 -18.36 -20.67
N SER A 68 -3.57 -19.38 -20.07
CA SER A 68 -3.24 -19.91 -18.74
C SER A 68 -3.34 -18.86 -17.62
N LEU A 69 -4.39 -18.04 -17.65
CA LEU A 69 -4.68 -17.06 -16.60
C LEU A 69 -5.01 -17.79 -15.29
N SER A 70 -4.27 -17.43 -14.23
CA SER A 70 -4.47 -17.94 -12.88
C SER A 70 -4.51 -16.78 -11.90
N LEU A 71 -5.48 -16.82 -10.98
CA LEU A 71 -5.60 -15.89 -9.87
C LEU A 71 -5.64 -16.69 -8.58
N ALA A 72 -4.72 -16.38 -7.66
CA ALA A 72 -4.64 -17.01 -6.35
C ALA A 72 -4.50 -15.92 -5.29
N ALA A 73 -5.14 -16.13 -4.14
CA ALA A 73 -4.85 -15.36 -2.94
C ALA A 73 -3.55 -15.89 -2.34
N ASP A 74 -2.61 -15.00 -2.03
CA ASP A 74 -1.45 -15.36 -1.23
C ASP A 74 -1.97 -15.49 0.22
N ALA A 75 -2.17 -16.72 0.68
CA ALA A 75 -2.48 -16.94 2.08
C ALA A 75 -1.30 -16.41 2.91
N PRO A 76 -1.54 -15.70 4.04
CA PRO A 76 -0.44 -15.35 4.92
C PRO A 76 0.30 -16.64 5.28
N LYS A 77 1.58 -16.73 4.90
CA LYS A 77 2.44 -17.83 5.37
C LYS A 77 2.39 -17.78 6.90
N PRO A 78 2.09 -18.89 7.59
CA PRO A 78 2.27 -18.95 9.03
C PRO A 78 3.68 -18.48 9.33
N VAL A 79 3.81 -17.42 10.14
CA VAL A 79 5.12 -17.00 10.66
C VAL A 79 5.56 -18.14 11.56
N GLU A 80 6.47 -18.98 11.09
CA GLU A 80 7.14 -19.98 11.93
C GLU A 80 7.83 -19.21 13.06
N LEU A 81 7.41 -19.46 14.30
CA LEU A 81 7.89 -18.77 15.51
C LEU A 81 9.31 -19.19 15.92
N ASP A 82 10.04 -19.89 15.06
CA ASP A 82 11.22 -20.68 15.43
C ASP A 82 12.55 -19.94 15.25
N ALA A 83 12.54 -18.65 14.93
CA ALA A 83 13.75 -17.85 14.74
C ALA A 83 13.96 -16.75 15.81
N ILE A 84 13.50 -16.99 17.04
CA ILE A 84 14.12 -16.31 18.19
C ILE A 84 15.26 -17.22 18.63
N GLU A 85 16.47 -16.98 18.12
CA GLU A 85 17.67 -17.44 18.79
C GLU A 85 17.64 -16.84 20.20
N VAL A 86 17.42 -17.70 21.20
CA VAL A 86 17.63 -17.35 22.59
C VAL A 86 19.11 -17.00 22.71
N LEU A 87 19.40 -15.70 22.75
CA LEU A 87 20.73 -15.22 23.10
C LEU A 87 21.10 -15.85 24.45
N ASP A 88 22.27 -16.46 24.46
CA ASP A 88 22.83 -17.20 25.60
C ASP A 88 22.66 -16.38 26.89
N PRO A 89 22.03 -16.90 27.96
CA PRO A 89 21.79 -16.15 29.19
C PRO A 89 23.08 -15.63 29.86
N GLU A 90 24.23 -16.19 29.50
CA GLU A 90 25.53 -15.83 30.06
C GLU A 90 26.16 -14.56 29.46
N ALA A 91 25.56 -13.96 28.42
CA ALA A 91 26.03 -12.69 27.88
C ALA A 91 25.73 -11.48 28.81
N PHE A 92 24.88 -11.66 29.83
CA PHE A 92 24.64 -10.67 30.89
C PHE A 92 25.64 -10.84 32.05
N SER A 93 26.94 -10.90 31.74
CA SER A 93 27.97 -10.76 32.77
C SER A 93 28.02 -9.31 33.23
N ASP A 94 27.65 -9.08 34.49
CA ASP A 94 27.81 -7.85 35.27
C ASP A 94 29.24 -7.27 35.16
N LYS A 95 29.49 -6.51 34.10
CA LYS A 95 30.62 -5.58 34.04
C LYS A 95 30.03 -4.19 34.25
N PRO A 96 30.53 -3.39 35.21
CA PRO A 96 29.99 -2.05 35.43
C PRO A 96 30.11 -1.26 34.13
N ILE A 97 28.97 -0.97 33.52
CA ILE A 97 28.88 -0.04 32.40
C ILE A 97 29.17 1.33 33.02
N ALA A 98 30.37 1.86 32.76
CA ALA A 98 30.69 3.24 33.07
C ALA A 98 29.58 4.14 32.49
N PRO A 99 29.10 5.17 33.22
CA PRO A 99 27.95 5.95 32.78
C PRO A 99 28.23 6.56 31.42
N GLN A 100 27.60 6.01 30.38
CA GLN A 100 27.58 6.64 29.08
C GLN A 100 26.61 7.80 29.17
N ASN A 101 27.16 9.00 29.26
CA ASN A 101 26.44 10.23 28.98
C ASN A 101 25.99 10.20 27.51
N THR A 102 24.86 9.55 27.24
CA THR A 102 24.17 9.64 25.95
C THR A 102 23.01 10.60 26.15
N THR A 103 23.10 11.74 25.48
CA THR A 103 22.15 12.85 25.44
C THR A 103 20.72 12.37 25.14
N ALA A 104 19.95 12.04 26.17
CA ALA A 104 18.58 11.51 26.09
C ALA A 104 17.50 12.61 26.07
N THR A 105 17.75 13.74 25.41
CA THR A 105 16.82 14.89 25.41
C THR A 105 16.30 15.29 24.03
N SER A 106 16.90 14.84 22.92
CA SER A 106 16.50 15.30 21.58
C SER A 106 15.33 14.51 20.97
N GLU A 107 15.32 13.18 21.12
CA GLU A 107 14.37 12.33 20.38
C GLU A 107 12.93 12.39 20.92
N THR A 108 12.76 12.64 22.23
CA THR A 108 11.43 12.77 22.85
C THR A 108 10.74 14.08 22.48
N ASP A 109 11.51 15.15 22.27
CA ASP A 109 11.00 16.46 21.89
C ASP A 109 10.51 16.47 20.44
N ASP A 110 11.19 15.72 19.56
CA ASP A 110 10.79 15.53 18.17
C ASP A 110 9.47 14.74 18.07
N ILE A 111 9.34 13.65 18.84
CA ILE A 111 8.11 12.84 18.88
C ILE A 111 6.92 13.65 19.42
N LEU A 112 7.12 14.41 20.49
CA LEU A 112 6.08 15.26 21.06
C LEU A 112 5.63 16.34 20.05
N THR A 113 6.58 16.95 19.35
CA THR A 113 6.30 17.97 18.33
C THR A 113 5.49 17.39 17.17
N VAL A 114 5.88 16.22 16.66
CA VAL A 114 5.16 15.52 15.58
C VAL A 114 3.73 15.14 16.01
N SER A 115 3.57 14.65 17.24
CA SER A 115 2.24 14.27 17.76
C SER A 115 1.29 15.47 17.84
N LYS A 116 1.81 16.63 18.26
CA LYS A 116 1.04 17.87 18.35
C LYS A 116 0.64 18.39 16.97
N GLN A 117 1.57 18.36 16.01
CA GLN A 117 1.29 18.75 14.63
C GLN A 117 0.19 17.86 14.00
N MET A 118 0.21 16.56 14.29
CA MET A 118 -0.82 15.64 13.81
C MET A 118 -2.19 15.98 14.41
N GLN A 119 -2.27 16.25 15.72
CA GLN A 119 -3.51 16.65 16.39
C GLN A 119 -4.07 17.98 15.84
N ASP A 120 -3.21 18.98 15.61
CA ASP A 120 -3.63 20.26 15.05
C ASP A 120 -4.18 20.11 13.62
N THR A 121 -3.56 19.25 12.81
CA THR A 121 -4.00 18.95 11.45
C THR A 121 -5.38 18.27 11.44
N ILE A 122 -5.60 17.30 12.33
CA ILE A 122 -6.91 16.63 12.47
C ILE A 122 -7.99 17.66 12.80
N ARG A 123 -7.73 18.54 13.77
CA ARG A 123 -8.67 19.59 14.16
C ARG A 123 -8.97 20.56 13.02
N GLN A 124 -7.96 20.91 12.22
CA GLN A 124 -8.16 21.78 11.05
C GLN A 124 -9.04 21.11 9.99
N LEU A 125 -8.82 19.82 9.72
CA LEU A 125 -9.63 19.06 8.76
C LEU A 125 -11.09 18.93 9.22
N GLU A 126 -11.32 18.67 10.50
CA GLU A 126 -12.67 18.62 11.07
C GLU A 126 -13.40 19.96 10.91
N ASN A 127 -12.73 21.07 11.23
CA ASN A 127 -13.31 22.41 11.04
C ASN A 127 -13.63 22.70 9.57
N SER A 128 -12.72 22.36 8.65
CA SER A 128 -12.93 22.57 7.22
C SER A 128 -14.09 21.71 6.69
N ASN A 129 -14.18 20.46 7.13
CA ASN A 129 -15.30 19.58 6.77
C ASN A 129 -16.63 20.14 7.28
N GLN A 130 -16.68 20.63 8.52
CA GLN A 130 -17.89 21.21 9.09
C GLN A 130 -18.34 22.47 8.32
N GLU A 131 -17.40 23.32 7.91
CA GLU A 131 -17.70 24.49 7.10
C GLU A 131 -18.25 24.10 5.71
N LEU A 132 -17.63 23.11 5.06
CA LEU A 132 -18.12 22.59 3.78
C LEU A 132 -19.54 22.03 3.90
N LEU A 133 -19.84 21.30 4.98
CA LEU A 133 -21.18 20.78 5.26
C LEU A 133 -22.20 21.91 5.45
N ASN A 134 -21.83 22.98 6.17
CA ASN A 134 -22.70 24.14 6.33
C ASN A 134 -22.98 24.81 4.97
N ARG A 135 -21.96 25.02 4.14
CA ARG A 135 -22.13 25.60 2.79
C ARG A 135 -23.01 24.74 1.87
N ILE A 136 -22.85 23.42 1.93
CA ILE A 136 -23.71 22.49 1.17
C ILE A 136 -25.16 22.62 1.63
N THR A 137 -25.37 22.74 2.94
CA THR A 137 -26.72 22.86 3.53
C THR A 137 -27.38 24.18 3.12
N GLU A 138 -26.65 25.29 3.14
CA GLU A 138 -27.13 26.60 2.68
C GLU A 138 -27.57 26.57 1.20
N ILE A 139 -26.77 25.97 0.32
CA ILE A 139 -27.10 25.84 -1.12
C ILE A 139 -28.33 24.95 -1.37
N GLN A 140 -28.61 23.98 -0.49
CA GLN A 140 -29.77 23.09 -0.64
C GLN A 140 -31.08 23.70 -0.14
N THR A 141 -31.01 24.82 0.61
CA THR A 141 -32.19 25.50 1.17
C THR A 141 -32.68 26.71 0.37
N ASP A 142 -31.93 27.14 -0.67
CA ASP A 142 -32.35 28.11 -1.71
C ASP A 142 -32.96 27.39 -2.93
#